data_AF-A0A852ZM10-F1
#
_entry.id   AF-A0A852ZM10-F1
#
_cell.length_a   1.000
_cell.length_b   1.000
_cell.length_c   1.000
_cell.angle_alpha   90.00
_cell.angle_beta   90.00
_cell.angle_gamma   90.00
#
_symmetry.space_group_name_H-M   'P 1'
#
loop_
_entity.id
_entity.type
_entity.pdbx_description
1 polymer ?
#
loop_
_entity_poly.entity_id
_entity_poly.type
_entity_poly.pdbx_seq_one_letter_code
_entity_poly.pdbx_strand_id
1 'polypeptide(L)'
;MVAGRLLPSVTDTGVAFEDCFPYSPDDADDSSLDLGWLDRRARVTGFTRLGAGPGAIKEHLRIYGAVIACLVVYQDFFSYRSGVYRHLSGAATGGHCVVLVGYDDAQQCWIAKNSWGTGWGEQGFFRIGYGECDIESYPGPGGVEVYGITGVTLRALLPEMTVLALWAGEDDTHVWVYGAVRGWLSLDGDDLTSEHPLLPELATSQTLERPVRLFEDDGRITSLHPS
;
A
#
# COMPACT_ATOMS: atom_id res chain seq x y z
N MET A 1 -6.57 -10.09 -14.59
CA MET A 1 -5.11 -10.20 -14.35
C MET A 1 -4.91 -11.08 -13.13
N VAL A 2 -3.92 -11.96 -13.10
CA VAL A 2 -3.67 -12.90 -11.98
C VAL A 2 -2.52 -12.36 -11.15
N ALA A 3 -2.69 -12.22 -9.83
CA ALA A 3 -1.73 -11.56 -8.94
C ALA A 3 -0.30 -12.12 -9.07
N GLY A 4 -0.17 -13.44 -9.20
CA GLY A 4 1.13 -14.10 -9.37
C GLY A 4 1.93 -13.69 -10.63
N ARG A 5 1.30 -13.08 -11.64
CA ARG A 5 1.99 -12.58 -12.84
C ARG A 5 2.49 -11.15 -12.71
N LEU A 6 1.85 -10.33 -11.88
CA LEU A 6 2.19 -8.92 -11.71
C LEU A 6 3.39 -8.75 -10.76
N LEU A 7 3.41 -9.52 -9.67
CA LEU A 7 4.39 -9.36 -8.59
C LEU A 7 5.86 -9.44 -9.04
N PRO A 8 6.26 -10.32 -9.99
CA PRO A 8 7.63 -10.31 -10.52
C PRO A 8 8.02 -8.98 -11.17
N SER A 9 7.14 -8.38 -11.99
CA SER A 9 7.39 -7.08 -12.62
C SER A 9 7.46 -5.94 -11.60
N VAL A 10 6.58 -5.98 -10.59
CA VAL A 10 6.59 -5.00 -9.48
C VAL A 10 7.84 -5.15 -8.59
N THR A 11 8.47 -6.33 -8.60
CA THR A 11 9.73 -6.57 -7.89
C THR A 11 10.92 -6.03 -8.66
N ASP A 12 10.91 -6.14 -9.99
CA ASP A 12 12.01 -5.71 -10.85
C ASP A 12 11.99 -4.19 -11.07
N THR A 13 10.89 -3.67 -11.61
CA THR A 13 10.78 -2.26 -12.03
C THR A 13 10.12 -1.37 -10.96
N GLY A 14 9.16 -1.93 -10.21
CA GLY A 14 8.30 -1.17 -9.30
C GLY A 14 7.03 -0.65 -9.99
N VAL A 15 6.25 0.12 -9.24
CA VAL A 15 5.03 0.80 -9.68
C VAL A 15 5.17 2.29 -9.44
N ALA A 16 4.82 3.09 -10.45
CA ALA A 16 4.74 4.53 -10.33
C ALA A 16 3.64 4.93 -9.34
N PHE A 17 3.77 6.10 -8.74
CA PHE A 17 2.68 6.69 -7.97
C PHE A 17 1.59 7.20 -8.92
N GLU A 18 0.36 7.26 -8.39
CA GLU A 18 -0.83 7.69 -9.13
C GLU A 18 -0.66 9.08 -9.77
N ASP A 19 0.11 9.97 -9.18
CA ASP A 19 0.33 11.31 -9.75
C ASP A 19 1.44 11.37 -10.82
N CYS A 20 2.27 10.32 -10.93
CA CYS A 20 3.19 10.12 -12.05
C CYS A 20 2.55 9.36 -13.22
N PHE A 21 1.48 8.62 -12.95
CA PHE A 21 0.71 7.88 -13.94
C PHE A 21 -0.76 7.77 -13.50
N PRO A 22 -1.56 8.83 -13.69
CA PRO A 22 -2.95 8.84 -13.26
C PRO A 22 -3.76 7.79 -14.00
N TYR A 23 -4.56 7.02 -13.28
CA TYR A 23 -5.37 5.97 -13.86
C TYR A 23 -6.35 6.51 -14.90
N SER A 24 -6.29 5.93 -16.10
CA SER A 24 -7.31 6.04 -17.12
C SER A 24 -7.80 4.65 -17.53
N PRO A 25 -9.13 4.45 -17.70
CA PRO A 25 -9.65 3.18 -18.22
C PRO A 25 -9.17 2.87 -19.65
N ASP A 26 -8.71 3.89 -20.37
CA ASP A 26 -8.22 3.79 -21.75
C ASP A 26 -6.68 3.61 -21.84
N ASP A 27 -5.98 3.49 -20.70
CA ASP A 27 -4.53 3.28 -20.69
C ASP A 27 -4.17 1.97 -21.41
N ALA A 28 -3.47 2.12 -22.54
CA ALA A 28 -3.03 1.01 -23.38
C ALA A 28 -1.50 0.79 -23.33
N ASP A 29 -0.75 1.82 -22.95
CA ASP A 29 0.71 1.83 -22.84
C ASP A 29 1.18 2.81 -21.76
N ASP A 30 2.50 2.97 -21.62
CA ASP A 30 3.15 3.85 -20.65
C ASP A 30 3.46 5.25 -21.22
N SER A 31 2.80 5.67 -22.31
CA SER A 31 3.13 6.93 -22.99
C SER A 31 2.83 8.19 -22.17
N SER A 32 1.91 8.12 -21.21
CA SER A 32 1.59 9.21 -20.27
C SER A 32 2.43 9.18 -18.98
N LEU A 33 3.36 8.23 -18.85
CA LEU A 33 4.22 8.08 -17.68
C LEU A 33 5.24 9.22 -17.59
N ASP A 34 5.30 9.86 -16.42
CA ASP A 34 6.28 10.91 -16.13
C ASP A 34 7.71 10.38 -16.28
N LEU A 35 8.59 11.11 -16.99
CA LEU A 35 10.00 10.72 -17.19
C LEU A 35 10.78 10.53 -15.88
N GLY A 36 10.38 11.19 -14.80
CA GLY A 36 10.96 11.09 -13.46
C GLY A 36 10.31 10.03 -12.56
N TRP A 37 9.39 9.21 -13.06
CA TRP A 37 8.62 8.25 -12.24
C TRP A 37 9.50 7.26 -11.47
N LEU A 38 10.70 6.96 -11.97
CA LEU A 38 11.63 6.06 -11.29
C LEU A 38 12.00 6.62 -9.90
N ASP A 39 12.09 7.93 -9.73
CA ASP A 39 12.33 8.55 -8.43
C ASP A 39 11.05 8.69 -7.59
N ARG A 40 9.91 8.23 -8.12
CA ARG A 40 8.56 8.27 -7.51
C ARG A 40 7.84 6.93 -7.68
N ARG A 41 8.45 5.88 -7.11
CA ARG A 41 7.98 4.50 -7.23
C ARG A 41 7.96 3.77 -5.90
N ALA A 42 7.02 2.83 -5.78
CA ALA A 42 7.08 1.76 -4.80
C ALA A 42 7.55 0.48 -5.49
N ARG A 43 8.31 -0.37 -4.80
CA ARG A 43 8.76 -1.65 -5.33
C ARG A 43 8.64 -2.72 -4.27
N VAL A 44 8.14 -3.88 -4.65
CA VAL A 44 8.09 -5.03 -3.74
C VAL A 44 9.50 -5.62 -3.64
N THR A 45 10.02 -5.82 -2.44
CA THR A 45 11.32 -6.50 -2.22
C THR A 45 11.16 -7.95 -1.80
N GLY A 46 9.97 -8.32 -1.34
CA GLY A 46 9.64 -9.69 -1.01
C GLY A 46 8.15 -9.91 -1.04
N PHE A 47 7.75 -11.07 -1.54
CA PHE A 47 6.40 -11.56 -1.44
C PHE A 47 6.42 -13.07 -1.28
N THR A 48 5.33 -13.60 -0.73
CA THR A 48 5.13 -15.03 -0.56
C THR A 48 3.73 -15.43 -0.96
N ARG A 49 3.59 -16.64 -1.48
CA ARG A 49 2.29 -17.26 -1.71
C ARG A 49 1.83 -17.87 -0.39
N LEU A 50 0.65 -17.50 0.09
CA LEU A 50 0.07 -18.01 1.32
C LEU A 50 -0.68 -19.31 1.06
N GLY A 51 -0.71 -20.18 2.07
CA GLY A 51 -1.52 -21.40 2.03
C GLY A 51 -3.01 -21.08 2.09
N ALA A 52 -3.83 -22.06 1.69
CA ALA A 52 -5.28 -21.94 1.76
C ALA A 52 -5.77 -21.76 3.21
N GLY A 53 -6.90 -21.08 3.36
CA GLY A 53 -7.58 -20.93 4.65
C GLY A 53 -7.10 -19.75 5.49
N PRO A 54 -7.70 -19.53 6.67
CA PRO A 54 -7.57 -18.26 7.37
C PRO A 54 -6.26 -18.11 8.16
N GLY A 55 -5.62 -19.21 8.55
CA GLY A 55 -4.47 -19.17 9.47
C GLY A 55 -3.27 -18.39 8.92
N ALA A 56 -2.83 -18.75 7.71
CA ALA A 56 -1.68 -18.10 7.07
C ALA A 56 -1.97 -16.64 6.71
N ILE A 57 -3.20 -16.34 6.29
CA ILE A 57 -3.64 -14.98 5.94
C ILE A 57 -3.66 -14.08 7.17
N LYS A 58 -4.24 -14.53 8.29
CA LYS A 58 -4.27 -13.76 9.54
C LYS A 58 -2.88 -13.49 10.08
N GLU A 59 -2.02 -14.50 10.04
CA GLU A 59 -0.65 -14.35 10.51
C GLU A 59 0.13 -13.34 9.65
N HIS A 60 -0.06 -13.38 8.33
CA HIS A 60 0.55 -12.40 7.43
C HIS A 60 0.04 -10.98 7.69
N LEU A 61 -1.28 -10.81 7.83
CA LEU A 61 -1.91 -9.52 8.20
C LEU A 61 -1.33 -8.96 9.50
N ARG A 62 -1.09 -9.82 10.49
CA ARG A 62 -0.53 -9.44 11.78
C ARG A 62 0.93 -9.00 11.71
N ILE A 63 1.76 -9.68 10.91
CA ILE A 63 3.20 -9.43 10.85
C ILE A 63 3.55 -8.34 9.83
N TYR A 64 2.97 -8.42 8.64
CA TYR A 64 3.39 -7.63 7.49
C TYR A 64 2.30 -6.68 6.96
N GLY A 65 1.03 -6.96 7.29
CA GLY A 65 -0.12 -6.18 6.81
C GLY A 65 -0.75 -6.78 5.56
N ALA A 66 -1.22 -5.92 4.67
CA ALA A 66 -2.19 -6.24 3.63
C ALA A 66 -1.85 -7.49 2.78
N VAL A 67 -2.88 -8.26 2.45
CA VAL A 67 -2.80 -9.50 1.66
C VAL A 67 -3.60 -9.33 0.37
N ILE A 68 -3.01 -9.70 -0.76
CA ILE A 68 -3.71 -9.78 -2.04
C ILE A 68 -4.49 -11.09 -2.08
N ALA A 69 -5.78 -11.02 -2.36
CA ALA A 69 -6.65 -12.18 -2.49
C ALA A 69 -7.52 -12.04 -3.75
N CYS A 70 -7.93 -13.16 -4.32
CA CYS A 70 -8.91 -13.19 -5.40
C CYS A 70 -10.14 -13.97 -4.96
N LEU A 71 -11.29 -13.68 -5.53
CA LEU A 71 -12.57 -14.31 -5.23
C LEU A 71 -13.38 -14.53 -6.51
N VAL A 72 -14.30 -15.48 -6.46
CA VAL A 72 -15.37 -15.63 -7.45
C VAL A 72 -16.44 -14.58 -7.16
N VAL A 73 -16.69 -13.71 -8.13
CA VAL A 73 -17.78 -12.74 -8.05
C VAL A 73 -19.08 -13.39 -8.52
N TYR A 74 -20.15 -13.13 -7.78
CA TYR A 74 -21.51 -13.53 -8.12
C TYR A 74 -22.37 -12.29 -8.40
N GLN A 75 -23.49 -12.48 -9.09
CA GLN A 75 -24.38 -11.38 -9.48
C GLN A 75 -24.91 -10.55 -8.29
N ASP A 76 -25.16 -11.19 -7.15
CA ASP A 76 -25.62 -10.49 -5.94
C ASP A 76 -24.54 -9.61 -5.31
N PHE A 77 -23.25 -9.92 -5.50
CA PHE A 77 -22.14 -9.12 -4.96
C PHE A 77 -22.10 -7.69 -5.50
N PHE A 78 -22.49 -7.46 -6.76
CA PHE A 78 -22.56 -6.10 -7.33
C PHE A 78 -23.51 -5.19 -6.54
N SER A 79 -24.53 -5.77 -5.92
CA SER A 79 -25.53 -5.06 -5.12
C SER A 79 -25.16 -4.90 -3.64
N TYR A 80 -24.01 -5.42 -3.21
CA TYR A 80 -23.54 -5.30 -1.81
C TYR A 80 -23.52 -3.83 -1.35
N ARG A 81 -23.94 -3.61 -0.10
CA ARG A 81 -23.95 -2.29 0.55
C ARG A 81 -23.30 -2.30 1.92
N SER A 82 -23.57 -3.32 2.74
CA SER A 82 -23.04 -3.40 4.10
C SER A 82 -23.23 -4.80 4.69
N GLY A 83 -22.57 -5.07 5.81
CA GLY A 83 -22.68 -6.33 6.55
C GLY A 83 -21.69 -7.39 6.06
N VAL A 84 -21.80 -8.61 6.58
CA VAL A 84 -20.96 -9.73 6.13
C VAL A 84 -21.60 -10.38 4.92
N TYR A 85 -21.00 -10.16 3.76
CA TYR A 85 -21.40 -10.82 2.53
C TYR A 85 -21.20 -12.33 2.64
N ARG A 86 -22.26 -13.05 2.28
CA ARG A 86 -22.30 -14.49 2.01
C ARG A 86 -23.11 -14.63 0.74
N HIS A 87 -22.64 -15.45 -0.19
CA HIS A 87 -23.36 -15.61 -1.44
C HIS A 87 -24.74 -16.24 -1.19
N LEU A 88 -25.80 -15.65 -1.73
CA LEU A 88 -27.17 -16.14 -1.55
C LEU A 88 -27.84 -16.52 -2.87
N SER A 89 -27.52 -15.79 -3.95
CA SER A 89 -28.24 -15.96 -5.22
C SER A 89 -27.49 -15.42 -6.43
N GLY A 90 -27.87 -15.89 -7.61
CA GLY A 90 -27.30 -15.43 -8.87
C GLY A 90 -26.10 -16.25 -9.33
N ALA A 91 -25.81 -16.18 -10.62
CA ALA A 91 -24.74 -16.97 -11.22
C ALA A 91 -23.36 -16.35 -10.93
N ALA A 92 -22.32 -17.19 -10.97
CA ALA A 92 -20.94 -16.72 -11.00
C ALA A 92 -20.69 -15.87 -12.26
N THR A 93 -20.04 -14.72 -12.10
CA THR A 93 -19.76 -13.77 -13.19
C THR A 93 -18.29 -13.71 -13.57
N GLY A 94 -17.39 -14.28 -12.74
CA GLY A 94 -15.96 -14.36 -13.03
C GLY A 94 -15.11 -14.21 -11.79
N GLY A 95 -13.80 -14.11 -11.99
CA GLY A 95 -12.82 -13.84 -10.92
C GLY A 95 -12.55 -12.35 -10.75
N HIS A 96 -12.28 -11.92 -9.52
CA HIS A 96 -11.87 -10.56 -9.17
C HIS A 96 -10.81 -10.59 -8.08
N CYS A 97 -9.91 -9.61 -8.03
CA CYS A 97 -8.87 -9.54 -7.01
C CYS A 97 -9.02 -8.25 -6.19
N VAL A 98 -8.79 -8.40 -4.88
CA VAL A 98 -9.01 -7.40 -3.83
C VAL A 98 -7.85 -7.44 -2.85
N VAL A 99 -7.88 -6.54 -1.88
CA VAL A 99 -6.87 -6.49 -0.81
C VAL A 99 -7.55 -6.74 0.53
N LEU A 100 -7.16 -7.82 1.21
CA LEU A 100 -7.53 -8.05 2.61
C LEU A 100 -6.71 -7.10 3.48
N VAL A 101 -7.39 -6.36 4.35
CA VAL A 101 -6.78 -5.36 5.24
C VAL A 101 -7.05 -5.66 6.72
N GLY A 102 -7.87 -6.67 7.01
CA GLY A 102 -8.20 -7.06 8.37
C GLY A 102 -9.21 -8.20 8.40
N TYR A 103 -9.62 -8.56 9.60
CA TYR A 103 -10.59 -9.62 9.87
C TYR A 103 -11.31 -9.38 11.19
N ASP A 104 -12.45 -10.03 11.37
CA ASP A 104 -13.22 -10.03 12.60
C ASP A 104 -13.63 -11.48 12.92
N ASP A 105 -13.04 -12.02 14.00
CA ASP A 105 -13.33 -13.38 14.46
C ASP A 105 -14.68 -13.51 15.17
N ALA A 106 -15.24 -12.44 15.73
CA ALA A 106 -16.59 -12.49 16.30
C ALA A 106 -17.64 -12.61 15.18
N GLN A 107 -17.39 -11.94 14.05
CA GLN A 107 -18.28 -11.96 12.88
C GLN A 107 -17.91 -13.04 11.84
N GLN A 108 -16.79 -13.74 12.04
CA GLN A 108 -16.25 -14.76 11.13
C GLN A 108 -16.09 -14.23 9.70
N CYS A 109 -15.45 -13.08 9.54
CA CYS A 109 -15.31 -12.41 8.25
C CYS A 109 -13.97 -11.72 8.03
N TRP A 110 -13.60 -11.58 6.76
CA TRP A 110 -12.55 -10.69 6.29
C TRP A 110 -13.06 -9.27 6.08
N ILE A 111 -12.16 -8.29 6.22
CA ILE A 111 -12.35 -6.91 5.78
C ILE A 111 -11.46 -6.69 4.56
N ALA A 112 -12.08 -6.31 3.44
CA ALA A 112 -11.40 -6.19 2.16
C ALA A 112 -11.64 -4.83 1.53
N LYS A 113 -10.59 -4.25 0.95
CA LYS A 113 -10.63 -3.05 0.11
C LYS A 113 -10.91 -3.47 -1.34
N ASN A 114 -11.93 -2.87 -1.95
CA ASN A 114 -12.29 -3.07 -3.35
C ASN A 114 -11.81 -1.90 -4.22
N SER A 115 -11.96 -2.02 -5.54
CA SER A 115 -11.54 -1.04 -6.55
C SER A 115 -12.71 -0.48 -7.37
N TRP A 116 -13.95 -0.56 -6.88
CA TRP A 116 -15.16 -0.10 -7.57
C TRP A 116 -15.68 1.26 -7.06
N GLY A 117 -14.77 2.08 -6.55
CA GLY A 117 -15.06 3.41 -6.02
C GLY A 117 -15.67 3.41 -4.61
N THR A 118 -15.66 4.57 -3.98
CA THR A 118 -16.13 4.77 -2.60
C THR A 118 -17.65 4.73 -2.47
N GLY A 119 -18.40 4.89 -3.56
CA GLY A 119 -19.85 4.76 -3.57
C GLY A 119 -20.37 3.31 -3.49
N TRP A 120 -19.47 2.33 -3.62
CA TRP A 120 -19.81 0.91 -3.53
C TRP A 120 -19.49 0.36 -2.14
N GLY A 121 -20.35 -0.53 -1.62
CA GLY A 121 -20.15 -1.17 -0.33
C GLY A 121 -20.01 -0.20 0.85
N GLU A 122 -19.12 -0.54 1.77
CA GLU A 122 -18.82 0.23 2.98
C GLU A 122 -17.69 1.23 2.68
N GLN A 123 -17.99 2.28 1.91
CA GLN A 123 -17.01 3.29 1.46
C GLN A 123 -15.87 2.73 0.58
N GLY A 124 -16.20 1.80 -0.31
CA GLY A 124 -15.23 1.08 -1.14
C GLY A 124 -14.65 -0.17 -0.47
N PHE A 125 -15.03 -0.46 0.77
CA PHE A 125 -14.70 -1.69 1.47
C PHE A 125 -15.89 -2.66 1.50
N PHE A 126 -15.61 -3.90 1.88
CA PHE A 126 -16.63 -4.89 2.17
C PHE A 126 -16.15 -5.87 3.21
N ARG A 127 -17.11 -6.53 3.85
CA ARG A 127 -16.87 -7.69 4.70
C ARG A 127 -17.42 -8.94 4.04
N ILE A 128 -16.66 -10.03 4.10
CA ILE A 128 -17.03 -11.32 3.49
C ILE A 128 -16.74 -12.46 4.45
N GLY A 129 -17.65 -13.42 4.54
CA GLY A 129 -17.48 -14.57 5.44
C GLY A 129 -16.21 -15.37 5.15
N TYR A 130 -15.63 -15.97 6.19
CA TYR A 130 -14.56 -16.95 6.00
C TYR A 130 -15.02 -18.10 5.10
N GLY A 131 -14.15 -18.53 4.18
CA GLY A 131 -14.42 -19.59 3.21
C GLY A 131 -15.40 -19.23 2.08
N GLU A 132 -15.92 -18.01 2.03
CA GLU A 132 -16.84 -17.59 0.97
C GLU A 132 -16.11 -17.28 -0.33
N CYS A 133 -16.74 -17.63 -1.46
CA CYS A 133 -16.33 -17.20 -2.80
C CYS A 133 -14.87 -17.51 -3.15
N ASP A 134 -14.31 -18.59 -2.57
CA ASP A 134 -12.91 -18.98 -2.68
C ASP A 134 -11.91 -17.90 -2.26
N ILE A 135 -12.29 -16.90 -1.46
CA ILE A 135 -11.39 -15.77 -1.14
C ILE A 135 -10.08 -16.18 -0.44
N GLU A 136 -10.09 -17.35 0.19
CA GLU A 136 -8.93 -17.95 0.89
C GLU A 136 -8.25 -19.06 0.08
N SER A 137 -8.81 -19.43 -1.08
CA SER A 137 -8.45 -20.64 -1.81
C SER A 137 -8.53 -20.50 -3.33
N TYR A 138 -8.65 -19.27 -3.84
CA TYR A 138 -8.89 -19.02 -5.26
C TYR A 138 -7.80 -19.69 -6.09
N PRO A 139 -8.19 -20.52 -7.08
CA PRO A 139 -7.22 -21.33 -7.81
C PRO A 139 -6.45 -20.49 -8.84
N GLY A 140 -5.16 -20.80 -9.00
CA GLY A 140 -4.36 -20.30 -10.11
C GLY A 140 -3.13 -21.15 -10.41
N PRO A 141 -2.28 -20.69 -11.33
CA PRO A 141 -1.10 -21.44 -11.73
C PRO A 141 -0.18 -21.73 -10.53
N GLY A 142 -0.02 -23.01 -10.21
CA GLY A 142 0.85 -23.46 -9.12
C GLY A 142 0.24 -23.44 -7.72
N GLY A 143 -1.08 -23.28 -7.58
CA GLY A 143 -1.79 -23.41 -6.31
C GLY A 143 -2.78 -22.29 -6.03
N VAL A 144 -2.89 -21.90 -4.77
CA VAL A 144 -3.77 -20.80 -4.33
C VAL A 144 -3.20 -19.44 -4.74
N GLU A 145 -4.06 -18.53 -5.19
CA GLU A 145 -3.75 -17.14 -5.58
C GLU A 145 -4.01 -16.18 -4.43
N VAL A 146 -3.31 -16.40 -3.33
CA VAL A 146 -3.29 -15.51 -2.17
C VAL A 146 -1.83 -15.16 -1.89
N TYR A 147 -1.52 -13.87 -1.88
CA TYR A 147 -0.14 -13.39 -1.79
C TYR A 147 0.00 -12.35 -0.69
N GLY A 148 0.99 -12.58 0.17
CA GLY A 148 1.41 -11.62 1.17
C GLY A 148 2.68 -10.89 0.71
N ILE A 149 2.70 -9.57 0.84
CA ILE A 149 3.92 -8.78 0.64
C ILE A 149 4.72 -8.79 1.94
N THR A 150 6.01 -9.16 1.87
CA THR A 150 6.91 -9.25 3.03
C THR A 150 7.91 -8.09 3.10
N GLY A 151 8.00 -7.29 2.04
CA GLY A 151 8.84 -6.11 2.00
C GLY A 151 8.45 -5.19 0.85
N VAL A 152 8.50 -3.89 1.12
CA VAL A 152 8.33 -2.82 0.14
C VAL A 152 9.47 -1.85 0.33
N THR A 153 10.04 -1.40 -0.78
CA THR A 153 10.89 -0.21 -0.81
C THR A 153 10.12 0.94 -1.45
N LEU A 154 10.19 2.12 -0.85
CA LEU A 154 9.49 3.32 -1.28
C LEU A 154 10.51 4.42 -1.57
N ARG A 155 10.56 4.89 -2.82
CA ARG A 155 11.36 6.03 -3.23
C ARG A 155 10.44 7.09 -3.78
N ALA A 156 10.33 8.23 -3.10
CA ALA A 156 9.35 9.24 -3.47
C ALA A 156 9.80 10.64 -3.12
N LEU A 157 9.80 11.52 -4.12
CA LEU A 157 9.61 12.94 -3.86
C LEU A 157 8.19 13.14 -3.30
N LEU A 158 8.10 13.50 -2.04
CA LEU A 158 6.84 13.73 -1.34
C LEU A 158 6.21 15.06 -1.80
N PRO A 159 4.86 15.17 -1.74
CA PRO A 159 4.19 16.45 -1.95
C PRO A 159 4.77 17.53 -1.04
N GLU A 160 4.69 18.77 -1.49
CA GLU A 160 5.10 19.91 -0.68
C GLU A 160 4.35 19.90 0.67
N MET A 161 5.10 20.02 1.76
CA MET A 161 4.54 19.96 3.11
C MET A 161 5.28 20.87 4.08
N THR A 162 4.57 21.29 5.13
CA THR A 162 5.18 21.97 6.27
C THR A 162 5.79 20.94 7.23
N VAL A 163 7.00 21.24 7.72
CA VAL A 163 7.61 20.52 8.83
C VAL A 163 6.99 21.00 10.13
N LEU A 164 6.36 20.10 10.87
CA LEU A 164 5.63 20.43 12.10
C LEU A 164 6.48 20.17 13.35
N ALA A 165 7.28 19.10 13.35
CA ALA A 165 8.17 18.79 14.45
C ALA A 165 9.50 18.21 13.97
N LEU A 166 10.54 18.45 14.76
CA LEU A 166 11.82 17.76 14.70
C LEU A 166 12.05 17.13 16.07
N TRP A 167 12.59 15.91 16.08
CA TRP A 167 12.92 15.20 17.30
C TRP A 167 14.28 14.53 17.14
N ALA A 168 15.08 14.52 18.21
CA ALA A 168 16.32 13.79 18.31
C ALA A 168 16.26 12.89 19.56
N GLY A 169 16.75 11.66 19.43
CA GLY A 169 16.95 10.75 20.56
C GLY A 169 17.96 11.30 21.57
N GLU A 170 17.94 10.79 22.80
CA GLU A 170 18.83 11.24 23.89
C GLU A 170 20.32 11.08 23.59
N ASP A 171 20.66 10.28 22.58
CA ASP A 171 22.01 10.02 22.10
C ASP A 171 22.36 10.79 20.80
N ASP A 172 21.47 11.67 20.32
CA ASP A 172 21.59 12.42 19.06
C ASP A 172 21.84 11.54 17.81
N THR A 173 21.58 10.23 17.92
CA THR A 173 21.81 9.27 16.83
C THR A 173 20.60 9.06 15.94
N HIS A 174 19.41 9.44 16.46
CA HIS A 174 18.13 9.20 15.82
C HIS A 174 17.37 10.51 15.67
N VAL A 175 17.38 11.06 14.45
CA VAL A 175 16.72 12.31 14.14
C VAL A 175 15.49 12.05 13.27
N TRP A 176 14.37 12.66 13.65
CA TRP A 176 13.07 12.44 13.04
C TRP A 176 12.40 13.75 12.67
N VAL A 177 11.72 13.74 11.52
CA VAL A 177 10.88 14.83 11.01
C VAL A 177 9.43 14.39 11.08
N TYR A 178 8.57 15.24 11.61
CA TYR A 178 7.12 15.10 11.48
C TYR A 178 6.59 16.06 10.42
N GLY A 179 6.25 15.54 9.24
CA GLY A 179 5.69 16.32 8.13
C GLY A 179 4.16 16.24 8.07
N ALA A 180 3.50 17.34 7.71
CA ALA A 180 2.04 17.45 7.72
C ALA A 180 1.30 16.44 6.81
N VAL A 181 1.97 15.90 5.79
CA VAL A 181 1.38 14.96 4.83
C VAL A 181 1.74 13.50 5.12
N ARG A 182 3.00 13.23 5.51
CA ARG A 182 3.55 11.87 5.60
C ARG A 182 3.66 11.34 7.04
N GLY A 183 3.67 12.23 8.03
CA GLY A 183 3.90 11.90 9.44
C GLY A 183 5.39 11.81 9.77
N TRP A 184 5.75 10.86 10.64
CA TRP A 184 7.14 10.66 11.08
C TRP A 184 7.99 10.01 9.99
N LEU A 185 9.14 10.63 9.71
CA LEU A 185 10.18 10.16 8.81
C LEU A 185 11.52 10.26 9.51
N SER A 186 12.39 9.27 9.31
CA SER A 186 13.74 9.29 9.87
C SER A 186 14.66 10.11 8.97
N LEU A 187 15.68 10.74 9.54
CA LEU A 187 16.83 11.31 8.83
C LEU A 187 18.04 10.37 8.91
N ASP A 188 17.92 9.23 9.57
CA ASP A 188 19.05 8.39 9.95
C ASP A 188 19.59 7.62 8.73
N GLY A 189 20.80 7.97 8.31
CA GLY A 189 21.66 7.15 7.45
C GLY A 189 22.65 6.31 8.26
N ASP A 190 23.60 5.67 7.59
CA ASP A 190 24.73 4.98 8.24
C ASP A 190 25.67 5.96 8.97
N ASP A 191 25.55 7.26 8.71
CA ASP A 191 26.26 8.35 9.38
C ASP A 191 25.38 8.94 10.51
N LEU A 192 25.67 8.49 11.73
CA LEU A 192 25.16 9.06 12.98
C LEU A 192 25.58 10.54 13.08
N THR A 193 24.67 11.46 13.44
CA THR A 193 24.90 12.66 14.30
C THR A 193 23.91 13.83 14.06
N SER A 194 23.85 14.72 15.06
CA SER A 194 23.33 16.10 15.02
C SER A 194 23.94 17.03 13.95
N GLU A 195 24.83 16.52 13.10
CA GLU A 195 25.41 17.21 11.94
C GLU A 195 24.80 16.80 10.60
N HIS A 196 23.70 16.04 10.60
CA HIS A 196 23.04 15.63 9.36
C HIS A 196 22.81 16.86 8.43
N PRO A 197 23.25 16.82 7.16
CA PRO A 197 23.34 18.01 6.32
C PRO A 197 21.98 18.69 6.05
N LEU A 198 20.89 17.95 6.23
CA LEU A 198 19.52 18.44 6.01
C LEU A 198 18.93 19.15 7.25
N LEU A 199 19.50 18.94 8.45
CA LEU A 199 18.95 19.47 9.72
C LEU A 199 18.82 20.99 9.75
N PRO A 200 19.84 21.79 9.38
CA PRO A 200 19.74 23.25 9.43
C PRO A 200 18.62 23.81 8.55
N GLU A 201 18.43 23.22 7.38
CA GLU A 201 17.38 23.64 6.45
C GLU A 201 15.99 23.26 6.95
N LEU A 202 15.83 22.04 7.49
CA LEU A 202 14.57 21.58 8.09
C LEU A 202 14.16 22.41 9.30
N ALA A 203 15.11 22.73 10.20
CA ALA A 203 14.86 23.59 11.35
C ALA A 203 14.46 25.01 10.94
N THR A 204 15.08 25.53 9.88
CA THR A 204 14.72 26.83 9.31
C THR A 204 13.32 26.78 8.69
N SER A 205 13.00 25.73 7.92
CA SER A 205 11.69 25.51 7.32
C SER A 205 10.60 25.40 8.39
N GLN A 206 10.85 24.65 9.46
CA GLN A 206 9.94 24.53 10.59
C GLN A 206 9.69 25.89 11.26
N THR A 207 10.76 26.63 11.57
CA THR A 207 10.67 27.93 12.27
C THR A 207 9.93 28.98 11.43
N LEU A 208 10.12 28.95 10.11
CA LEU A 208 9.51 29.90 9.17
C LEU A 208 8.17 29.40 8.60
N GLU A 209 7.71 28.22 9.01
CA GLU A 209 6.57 27.50 8.40
C GLU A 209 6.67 27.40 6.87
N ARG A 210 7.90 27.40 6.34
CA ARG A 210 8.16 27.37 4.90
C ARG A 210 7.96 25.96 4.38
N PRO A 211 7.08 25.73 3.40
CA PRO A 211 6.90 24.40 2.83
C PRO A 211 8.18 23.88 2.15
N VAL A 212 8.39 22.58 2.25
CA VAL A 212 9.53 21.87 1.63
C VAL A 212 9.04 20.63 0.90
N ARG A 213 9.78 20.22 -0.14
CA ARG A 213 9.64 18.89 -0.74
C ARG A 213 10.77 18.01 -0.23
N LEU A 214 10.39 16.87 0.33
CA LEU A 214 11.32 15.90 0.90
C LEU A 214 11.39 14.69 -0.02
N PHE A 215 12.59 14.18 -0.27
CA PHE A 215 12.76 12.90 -0.92
C PHE A 215 12.83 11.80 0.14
N GLU A 216 11.84 10.91 0.14
CA GLU A 216 11.80 9.71 0.96
C GLU A 216 12.46 8.53 0.23
N ASP A 217 13.32 7.80 0.94
CA ASP A 217 13.86 6.50 0.56
C ASP A 217 13.69 5.55 1.76
N ASP A 218 12.73 4.63 1.69
CA ASP A 218 12.42 3.62 2.71
C ASP A 218 12.16 4.18 4.13
N GLY A 219 11.32 5.21 4.20
CA GLY A 219 10.98 5.87 5.48
C GLY A 219 12.05 6.84 5.97
N ARG A 220 13.10 7.09 5.18
CA ARG A 220 14.17 8.04 5.47
C ARG A 220 14.14 9.22 4.51
N ILE A 221 14.51 10.40 4.99
CA ILE A 221 14.67 11.59 4.15
C ILE A 221 16.12 11.66 3.67
N THR A 222 16.34 11.66 2.37
CA THR A 222 17.69 11.68 1.77
C THR A 222 18.04 13.00 1.09
N SER A 223 17.05 13.82 0.70
CA SER A 223 17.28 15.17 0.19
C SER A 223 16.08 16.11 0.40
N LEU A 224 16.35 17.41 0.37
CA LEU A 224 15.33 18.45 0.18
C LEU A 224 15.38 18.96 -1.26
N HIS A 225 14.21 19.32 -1.79
CA HIS A 225 14.08 19.97 -3.08
C HIS A 225 13.38 21.33 -2.93
N PRO A 226 13.85 22.37 -3.64
CA PRO A 226 13.21 23.68 -3.62
C PRO A 226 11.78 23.61 -4.16
N SER A 227 10.93 24.47 -3.61
CA SER A 227 9.53 24.67 -4.00
C SER A 227 9.40 25.08 -5.45
#